data_AF-A0A8J8BLM2-F1
#
_entry.id   AF-A0A8J8BLM2-F1
#
_cell.length_a   1.000
_cell.length_b   1.000
_cell.length_c   1.000
_cell.angle_alpha   90.00
_cell.angle_beta   90.00
_cell.angle_gamma   90.00
#
_symmetry.space_group_name_H-M   'P 1'
#
loop_
_entity.id
_entity.type
_entity.pdbx_description
1 polymer ?
#
loop_
_entity_poly.entity_id
_entity_poly.type
_entity_poly.pdbx_seq_one_letter_code
_entity_poly.pdbx_strand_id
1 'polypeptide(L)' 'MDCDDGNAAVNPGATEDCDNGVDDDCDGSTDCDDSGCSSDAACVTQV' A
#
# COMPACT_ATOMS: atom_id res chain seq x y z
N MET A 1 11.95 2.91 8.46
CA MET A 1 12.27 4.23 7.87
C MET A 1 11.01 4.61 7.15
N ASP A 2 10.52 5.83 7.35
CA ASP A 2 9.39 6.33 6.57
C ASP A 2 9.85 6.52 5.12
N CYS A 3 9.07 6.01 4.17
CA CYS A 3 9.38 6.07 2.74
C CYS A 3 8.91 7.38 2.10
N ASP A 4 7.98 8.11 2.74
CA ASP A 4 7.56 9.45 2.33
C ASP A 4 7.39 10.38 3.55
N ASP A 5 8.49 10.99 3.99
CA ASP A 5 8.52 12.00 5.07
C ASP A 5 7.64 13.25 4.79
N GLY A 6 7.14 13.42 3.55
CA GLY A 6 6.25 14.51 3.15
C GLY A 6 4.77 14.19 3.38
N ASN A 7 4.42 12.92 3.59
CA ASN A 7 3.06 12.45 3.71
C ASN A 7 2.88 11.66 5.00
N ALA A 8 2.28 12.28 6.03
CA ALA A 8 2.04 11.61 7.31
C ALA A 8 1.06 10.42 7.24
N ALA A 9 0.39 10.19 6.10
CA ALA A 9 -0.41 8.99 5.89
C ALA A 9 0.43 7.79 5.41
N VAL A 10 1.61 8.03 4.84
CA VAL A 10 2.54 7.01 4.38
C VAL A 10 3.58 6.81 5.47
N ASN A 11 3.69 5.62 6.05
CA ASN A 11 4.68 5.28 7.08
C ASN A 11 4.61 3.78 7.47
N PRO A 12 5.70 3.24 8.06
CA PRO A 12 5.73 1.90 8.65
C PRO A 12 4.56 1.62 9.62
N GLY A 13 3.55 0.90 9.13
CA GLY A 13 2.34 0.53 9.87
C GLY A 13 1.09 1.37 9.57
N ALA A 14 1.11 2.19 8.52
CA ALA A 14 -0.11 2.71 7.91
C ALA A 14 -1.00 1.57 7.40
N THR A 15 -2.26 1.89 7.07
CA THR A 15 -3.13 0.93 6.39
C THR A 15 -2.94 1.11 4.89
N GLU A 16 -2.70 0.00 4.20
CA GLU A 16 -2.49 0.01 2.77
C GLU A 16 -3.78 0.32 2.00
N ASP A 17 -3.71 1.25 1.06
CA ASP A 17 -4.78 1.54 0.13
C ASP A 17 -4.48 0.84 -1.20
N CYS A 18 -5.18 -0.27 -1.42
CA CYS A 18 -4.82 -1.28 -2.41
C CYS A 18 -5.04 -0.89 -3.89
N ASP A 19 -5.41 0.35 -4.19
CA ASP A 19 -5.68 0.84 -5.55
C ASP A 19 -5.16 2.25 -5.86
N ASN A 20 -4.32 2.83 -5.00
CA ASN A 20 -3.89 4.22 -5.13
C ASN A 20 -2.53 4.40 -5.82
N GLY A 21 -1.77 3.32 -6.04
CA GLY A 21 -0.45 3.35 -6.67
C GLY A 21 0.70 3.71 -5.73
N VAL A 22 0.51 3.65 -4.41
CA VAL A 22 1.45 4.06 -3.36
C VAL A 22 1.73 2.87 -2.43
N ASP A 23 2.96 2.82 -1.91
CA ASP A 23 3.35 1.97 -0.78
C ASP A 23 3.05 2.78 0.49
N ASP A 24 1.84 2.66 1.05
CA ASP A 24 1.41 3.49 2.18
C ASP A 24 2.05 3.01 3.49
N ASP A 25 2.30 1.71 3.64
CA ASP A 25 2.87 1.13 4.85
C ASP A 25 4.41 1.00 4.83
N CYS A 26 5.05 1.42 3.73
CA CYS A 26 6.49 1.44 3.51
C CYS A 26 7.16 0.07 3.68
N ASP A 27 6.49 -1.02 3.31
CA ASP A 27 7.02 -2.37 3.36
C ASP A 27 7.80 -2.78 2.09
N GLY A 28 7.74 -1.95 1.05
CA GLY A 28 8.42 -2.13 -0.23
C GLY A 28 7.54 -2.76 -1.32
N SER A 29 6.26 -2.94 -1.04
CA SER A 29 5.24 -3.44 -1.98
C SER A 29 4.20 -2.34 -2.22
N THR A 30 3.44 -2.43 -3.30
CA THR A 30 2.46 -1.40 -3.67
C THR A 30 1.18 -2.06 -4.11
N ASP A 31 0.03 -1.56 -3.67
CA ASP A 31 -1.30 -2.04 -4.06
C ASP A 31 -1.38 -3.59 -4.01
N CYS A 32 -1.79 -4.24 -5.11
CA CYS A 32 -1.85 -5.68 -5.28
C CYS A 32 -0.57 -6.47 -5.01
N ASP A 33 0.59 -5.84 -5.20
CA ASP A 33 1.87 -6.49 -4.94
C ASP A 33 2.13 -6.57 -3.42
N ASP A 34 1.43 -5.76 -2.62
CA ASP A 34 1.43 -5.87 -1.16
C ASP A 34 0.66 -7.09 -0.66
N SER A 35 1.26 -7.74 0.33
CA SER A 35 0.73 -8.95 0.95
C SER A 35 -0.55 -8.70 1.74
N GLY A 36 -0.72 -7.52 2.33
CA GLY A 36 -1.95 -7.05 2.98
C GLY A 36 -3.09 -6.83 1.99
N CYS A 37 -2.77 -6.41 0.77
CA CYS A 37 -3.72 -6.14 -0.31
C CYS A 37 -4.03 -7.33 -1.24
N SER A 38 -3.28 -8.42 -1.13
CA SER A 38 -3.44 -9.63 -1.96
C SER A 38 -4.83 -10.28 -1.95
N SER A 39 -5.68 -9.95 -0.96
CA SER A 39 -7.05 -10.44 -0.83
C SER A 39 -8.12 -9.35 -0.93
N ASP A 40 -7.71 -8.12 -1.20
CA ASP A 40 -8.63 -6.99 -1.31
C ASP A 40 -9.47 -7.07 -2.60
N ALA A 41 -10.69 -6.53 -2.55
CA ALA A 41 -11.59 -6.39 -3.69
C ALA A 41 -10.95 -5.63 -4.86
N ALA A 42 -10.13 -4.62 -4.55
CA ALA A 42 -9.31 -3.89 -5.50
C ALA A 42 -8.39 -4.83 -6.29
N CYS A 43 -7.81 -5.83 -5.61
CA CYS A 43 -6.84 -6.71 -6.22
C CYS A 43 -7.43 -7.92 -6.96
N VAL A 44 -8.62 -8.40 -6.57
CA VAL A 44 -9.27 -9.52 -7.26
C VAL A 44 -9.90 -9.16 -8.60
N THR A 45 -9.95 -7.88 -8.97
CA THR A 45 -10.52 -7.42 -10.25
C THR A 45 -9.60 -6.54 -11.09
N GLN A 46 -8.30 -6.43 -10.78
CA GLN A 46 -7.33 -5.79 -11.68
C GLN A 46 -7.25 -6.56 -13.01
N VAL A 47 -8.01 -6.09 -14.01
CA VAL A 47 -7.95 -6.42 -15.44
C VAL A 47 -7.67 -5.18 -16.27
#